data_AF-W2QLV2-F1
#
_entry.id   AF-W2QLV2-F1
#
_cell.length_a   1.000
_cell.length_b   1.000
_cell.length_c   1.000
_cell.angle_alpha   90.00
_cell.angle_beta   90.00
_cell.angle_gamma   90.00
#
_symmetry.space_group_name_H-M   'P 1'
#
loop_
_entity.id
_entity.type
_entity.pdbx_description
1 polymer ?
#
loop_
_entity_poly.entity_id
_entity_poly.type
_entity_poly.pdbx_seq_one_letter_code
_entity_poly.pdbx_strand_id
1 'polypeptide(L)' 'MMWEIAKLVFAIPTFSAASERAWSIMDFIHSKKRNRLSVEKVDMLAYIYVNDHTVQEEGADWARLHPYPESHYSLDRDA' A
#
# COMPACT_ATOMS: atom_id res chain seq x y z
N MET A 1 -7.65 26.45 10.42
CA MET A 1 -8.75 25.48 10.27
C MET A 1 -9.15 25.27 8.81
N MET A 2 -9.58 26.30 8.05
CA MET A 2 -9.97 26.18 6.64
C MET A 2 -8.90 25.53 5.73
N TRP A 3 -7.63 25.88 5.97
CA TRP A 3 -6.49 25.33 5.23
C TRP A 3 -6.30 23.81 5.40
N GLU A 4 -6.41 23.31 6.62
CA GLU A 4 -6.28 21.87 6.90
C GLU A 4 -7.42 21.08 6.27
N ILE A 5 -8.64 21.65 6.26
CA ILE A 5 -9.80 21.04 5.59
C ILE A 5 -9.58 21.00 4.08
N ALA A 6 -9.05 22.06 3.48
CA ALA A 6 -8.78 22.10 2.04
C ALA A 6 -7.77 21.01 1.63
N LYS A 7 -6.71 20.80 2.41
CA LYS A 7 -5.75 19.69 2.16
C LYS A 7 -6.44 18.33 2.17
N LEU A 8 -7.32 18.06 3.13
CA LEU A 8 -8.04 16.79 3.21
C LEU A 8 -8.96 16.59 2.00
N VAL A 9 -9.71 17.63 1.61
CA VAL A 9 -10.61 17.56 0.45
C VAL A 9 -9.84 17.29 -0.84
N PHE A 10 -8.70 17.97 -1.05
CA PHE A 10 -7.88 17.75 -2.24
C PHE A 10 -7.05 16.46 -2.21
N ALA A 11 -6.90 15.82 -1.05
CA ALA A 11 -6.28 14.50 -0.93
C ALA A 11 -7.23 13.35 -1.30
N ILE A 12 -8.55 13.60 -1.36
CA ILE A 12 -9.53 12.58 -1.78
C ILE A 12 -9.36 12.35 -3.28
N PRO A 13 -9.05 11.11 -3.72
CA PRO A 13 -8.97 10.80 -5.14
C PRO A 13 -10.34 11.04 -5.80
N THR A 14 -10.35 11.71 -6.95
CA THR A 14 -11.59 12.01 -7.69
C THR A 14 -12.21 10.80 -8.37
N PHE A 15 -11.51 9.66 -8.44
CA PHE A 15 -11.94 8.50 -9.23
C PHE A 15 -11.82 7.17 -8.47
N SER A 16 -12.96 6.49 -8.26
CA SER A 16 -13.04 5.11 -7.76
C SER A 16 -12.34 4.10 -8.69
N ALA A 17 -12.35 4.38 -9.99
CA ALA A 17 -11.78 3.50 -11.02
C ALA A 17 -10.30 3.16 -10.79
N ALA A 18 -9.51 4.07 -10.21
CA ALA A 18 -8.11 3.80 -9.86
C ALA A 18 -8.00 2.71 -8.78
N SER A 19 -8.83 2.80 -7.74
CA SER A 19 -8.92 1.80 -6.68
C SER A 19 -9.45 0.47 -7.20
N GLU A 20 -10.46 0.48 -8.06
CA GLU A 20 -11.01 -0.73 -8.69
C GLU A 20 -9.95 -1.48 -9.52
N ARG A 21 -9.10 -0.75 -10.25
CA ARG A 21 -7.98 -1.34 -10.97
C ARG A 21 -6.97 -2.00 -10.02
N ALA A 22 -6.63 -1.34 -8.91
CA ALA A 22 -5.75 -1.91 -7.89
C ALA A 22 -6.34 -3.19 -7.30
N TRP A 23 -7.62 -3.17 -6.92
CA TRP A 23 -8.31 -4.34 -6.37
C TRP A 23 -8.44 -5.50 -7.35
N SER A 24 -8.62 -5.22 -8.65
CA SER A 24 -8.63 -6.26 -9.69
C SER A 24 -7.29 -7.01 -9.78
N ILE A 25 -6.17 -6.30 -9.60
CA ILE A 25 -4.83 -6.92 -9.56
C ILE A 25 -4.70 -7.81 -8.32
N MET A 26 -5.11 -7.30 -7.15
CA MET A 26 -5.03 -8.06 -5.89
C MET A 26 -5.92 -9.31 -5.92
N ASP A 27 -7.14 -9.22 -6.47
CA ASP A 27 -8.01 -10.38 -6.65
C ASP A 27 -7.36 -11.45 -7.55
N PHE A 28 -6.62 -11.04 -8.58
CA PHE A 28 -5.92 -11.99 -9.45
C PHE A 28 -4.86 -12.81 -8.72
N ILE A 29 -4.07 -12.17 -7.84
CA ILE A 29 -3.01 -12.84 -7.06
C ILE A 29 -3.51 -13.50 -5.77
N HIS A 30 -4.73 -13.17 -5.33
CA HIS A 30 -5.36 -13.78 -4.16
C HIS A 30 -6.24 -14.99 -4.53
N SER A 31 -7.03 -14.89 -5.59
CA SER A 31 -8.13 -15.83 -5.87
C SER A 31 -7.76 -16.92 -6.89
N LYS A 32 -6.80 -16.69 -7.80
CA LYS A 32 -6.46 -17.66 -8.86
C LYS A 32 -5.48 -18.73 -8.37
N LYS A 33 -5.88 -20.01 -8.45
CA LYS A 33 -5.13 -21.17 -7.92
C LYS A 33 -3.63 -21.21 -8.28
N ARG A 34 -3.24 -20.84 -9.51
CA ARG A 34 -1.83 -20.87 -9.95
C ARG A 34 -0.98 -19.72 -9.40
N ASN A 35 -1.60 -18.62 -9.02
CA ASN A 35 -0.92 -17.39 -8.58
C ASN A 35 -1.25 -17.03 -7.12
N ARG A 36 -2.01 -17.90 -6.42
CA ARG A 36 -2.55 -17.62 -5.10
C ARG A 36 -1.43 -17.46 -4.07
N LEU A 37 -1.27 -16.24 -3.59
CA LEU A 37 -0.43 -15.91 -2.44
C LEU A 37 -1.22 -16.02 -1.14
N SER A 38 -0.52 -16.01 -0.01
CA SER A 38 -1.16 -15.90 1.30
C SER A 38 -1.71 -14.48 1.50
N VAL A 39 -2.72 -14.34 2.34
CA VAL A 39 -3.39 -13.05 2.60
C VAL A 39 -2.38 -12.00 3.05
N GLU A 40 -1.44 -12.39 3.91
CA GLU A 40 -0.40 -11.51 4.46
C GLU A 40 0.52 -10.96 3.36
N LYS A 41 0.85 -11.80 2.36
CA LYS A 41 1.68 -11.37 1.23
C LYS A 41 0.92 -10.48 0.26
N VAL A 42 -0.37 -10.77 0.02
CA VAL A 42 -1.20 -9.92 -0.84
C VAL A 42 -1.39 -8.55 -0.18
N ASP A 43 -1.60 -8.50 1.13
CA ASP A 43 -1.79 -7.24 1.85
C ASP A 43 -0.51 -6.38 1.86
N MET A 44 0.65 -7.01 2.06
CA MET A 44 1.95 -6.34 1.90
C MET A 44 2.15 -5.80 0.47
N LEU A 45 1.83 -6.59 -0.55
CA LEU A 45 1.94 -6.15 -1.96
C LEU A 45 0.93 -5.05 -2.29
N ALA A 46 -0.27 -5.08 -1.70
CA ALA A 46 -1.26 -4.02 -1.85
C ALA A 46 -0.76 -2.71 -1.25
N TYR A 47 -0.18 -2.78 -0.05
CA TYR A 47 0.46 -1.63 0.58
C TYR A 47 1.56 -1.04 -0.31
N ILE A 48 2.49 -1.86 -0.81
CA ILE A 48 3.59 -1.39 -1.67
C ILE A 48 3.03 -0.79 -2.97
N TYR A 49 2.10 -1.47 -3.64
CA TYR A 49 1.55 -1.02 -4.93
C TYR A 49 0.83 0.33 -4.83
N VAL A 50 0.04 0.54 -3.77
CA VAL A 50 -0.68 1.82 -3.57
C VAL A 50 0.26 2.96 -3.20
N ASN A 51 1.37 2.64 -2.53
CA ASN A 51 2.34 3.62 -2.04
C ASN A 51 3.63 3.67 -2.89
N ASP A 52 3.65 3.08 -4.08
CA ASP A 52 4.88 2.92 -4.88
C ASP A 52 5.59 4.26 -5.17
N HIS A 53 4.82 5.33 -5.39
CA HIS A 53 5.35 6.68 -5.61
C HIS A 53 5.95 7.34 -4.36
N THR A 54 5.53 6.95 -3.15
CA THR A 54 6.12 7.47 -1.91
C THR A 54 7.34 6.66 -1.49
N VAL A 55 7.46 5.42 -1.95
CA VAL A 55 8.61 4.52 -1.67
C VAL A 55 9.83 4.83 -2.56
N GLN A 56 9.64 5.48 -3.73
CA GLN A 56 10.69 5.73 -4.71
C GLN A 56 11.43 7.09 -4.58
N GLU A 57 10.98 8.04 -3.76
CA GLU A 57 11.72 9.30 -3.58
C GLU A 57 12.99 9.08 -2.73
N GLU A 58 14.17 9.37 -3.30
CA GLU A 58 15.41 9.56 -2.54
C GLU A 58 15.26 10.80 -1.64
N GLY A 59 14.76 10.59 -0.42
CA GLY A 59 14.32 11.66 0.49
C GLY A 59 12.92 11.44 1.06
N ALA A 60 12.30 10.29 0.78
CA ALA A 60 11.03 9.88 1.36
C ALA A 60 11.05 10.11 2.87
N ASP A 61 10.11 10.95 3.33
CA ASP A 61 9.87 11.17 4.75
C ASP A 61 9.42 9.85 5.38
N TRP A 62 10.37 9.10 5.93
CA TRP A 62 10.13 7.84 6.64
C TRP A 62 9.12 8.00 7.78
N ALA A 63 8.84 9.23 8.26
CA ALA A 63 7.81 9.48 9.24
C ALA A 63 6.37 9.36 8.67
N ARG A 64 6.20 9.47 7.34
CA ARG A 64 4.91 9.27 6.64
C ARG A 64 4.74 7.84 6.14
N LEU A 65 5.83 7.17 5.77
CA LEU A 65 5.83 5.74 5.44
C LEU A 65 5.85 4.93 6.74
N HIS A 66 4.68 4.73 7.35
CA HIS A 66 4.59 3.72 8.40
C HIS A 66 4.91 2.36 7.77
N PRO A 67 5.94 1.61 8.24
CA PRO A 67 6.21 0.27 7.76
C PRO A 67 4.92 -0.55 7.80
N TYR A 68 4.74 -1.46 6.84
CA TYR A 68 3.58 -2.36 6.84
C TYR A 68 3.41 -2.94 8.26
N PRO A 69 2.32 -2.61 8.97
CA PRO A 69 2.26 -2.68 10.43
C PRO A 69 2.38 -4.10 10.99
N GLU A 70 2.08 -5.10 10.17
CA GLU A 70 2.11 -6.54 10.50
C GLU A 70 3.39 -7.24 9.98
N SER A 71 4.44 -6.49 9.62
CA SER A 71 5.73 -7.06 9.19
C SER A 71 6.52 -7.66 10.37
N HIS A 72 6.00 -8.73 10.98
CA HIS A 72 6.74 -9.54 11.96
C HIS A 72 7.91 -10.35 11.37
N TYR A 73 8.25 -10.14 10.09
CA TYR A 73 9.30 -10.89 9.39
C TYR A 73 10.45 -9.99 8.98
N SER A 74 11.30 -9.57 9.92
CA SER A 74 12.69 -9.21 9.58
C SER A 74 13.68 -9.10 10.76
N LEU A 75 13.34 -9.46 12.00
CA LEU A 75 14.31 -9.41 13.12
C LEU A 75 14.86 -10.77 13.58
N ASP A 76 14.49 -11.87 12.92
CA ASP A 76 14.93 -13.22 13.31
C ASP A 76 15.78 -13.95 12.24
N ARG A 77 16.45 -13.21 11.34
CA ARG A 77 17.37 -13.80 10.34
C ARG A 77 18.86 -13.56 10.58
N ASP A 78 19.24 -12.99 11.72
CA ASP A 78 20.64 -12.78 12.13
C ASP A 78 20.88 -13.17 13.61
N ALA A 79 20.60 -14.42 13.98
CA ALA A 79 21.01 -15.02 15.26
C ALA A 79 21.49 -16.47 15.09
#